data_AF-A2FFG8-F1
#
_entry.id   AF-A2FFG8-F1
#
_cell.length_a   1.000
_cell.length_b   1.000
_cell.length_c   1.000
_cell.angle_alpha   90.00
_cell.angle_beta   90.00
_cell.angle_gamma   90.00
#
_symmetry.space_group_name_H-M   'P 1'
#
loop_
_entity.id
_entity.type
_entity.pdbx_description
1 polymer ?
#
loop_
_entity_poly.entity_id
_entity_poly.type
_entity_poly.pdbx_seq_one_letter_code
_entity_poly.pdbx_strand_id
1 'polypeptide(L)'
;MDTEVNWAEAIFTQSVQNKGEEFLTAFQYFRPLTSNLCSQVVKMYKESNSDEEMNKRMKSFLKNIPNLVERYRIAKELQFQDQLDNMKEQNPVVCEWCERVLIDGK
;
A
#
# COMPACT_ATOMS: atom_id res chain seq x y z
N MET A 1 10.15 -21.69 -7.37
CA MET A 1 8.88 -22.08 -6.72
C MET A 1 8.17 -20.79 -6.40
N ASP A 2 7.00 -20.52 -6.99
CA ASP A 2 6.25 -19.27 -6.80
C ASP A 2 5.69 -19.20 -5.37
N THR A 3 6.35 -18.43 -4.50
CA THR A 3 5.84 -18.11 -3.16
C THR A 3 5.34 -16.66 -3.16
N GLU A 4 4.37 -16.34 -2.28
CA GLU A 4 3.94 -14.95 -2.11
C GLU A 4 5.08 -14.00 -1.74
N VAL A 5 6.14 -14.52 -1.09
CA VAL A 5 7.36 -13.76 -0.76
C VAL A 5 8.06 -13.26 -2.03
N ASN A 6 8.23 -14.13 -3.03
CA ASN A 6 8.86 -13.75 -4.30
C ASN A 6 8.03 -12.70 -5.05
N TRP A 7 6.69 -12.77 -4.93
CA TRP A 7 5.80 -11.79 -5.55
C TRP A 7 5.83 -10.44 -4.84
N ALA A 8 5.89 -10.42 -3.51
CA ALA A 8 6.04 -9.17 -2.76
C ALA A 8 7.35 -8.46 -3.11
N GLU A 9 8.44 -9.21 -3.24
CA GLU A 9 9.74 -8.69 -3.68
C GLU A 9 9.66 -8.12 -5.10
N ALA A 10 9.10 -8.88 -6.05
CA ALA A 10 8.90 -8.40 -7.42
C ALA A 10 8.04 -7.12 -7.49
N ILE A 11 6.94 -7.06 -6.73
CA ILE A 11 6.08 -5.87 -6.66
C ILE A 11 6.86 -4.68 -6.09
N PHE A 12 7.56 -4.87 -4.98
CA PHE A 12 8.35 -3.81 -4.37
C PHE A 12 9.44 -3.29 -5.33
N THR A 13 10.22 -4.20 -5.92
CA THR A 13 11.29 -3.82 -6.84
C THR A 13 10.76 -3.14 -8.09
N GLN A 14 9.69 -3.66 -8.71
CA GLN A 14 9.19 -3.11 -9.98
C GLN A 14 8.32 -1.86 -9.82
N SER A 15 7.54 -1.77 -8.74
CA SER A 15 6.51 -0.73 -8.57
C SER A 15 6.93 0.38 -7.60
N VAL A 16 7.81 0.06 -6.63
CA VAL A 16 8.21 1.00 -5.56
C VAL A 16 9.66 1.45 -5.74
N GLN A 17 10.60 0.53 -6.00
CA GLN A 17 12.01 0.89 -6.25
C GLN A 17 12.21 1.41 -7.68
N ASN A 18 11.74 0.68 -8.68
CA ASN A 18 11.86 1.04 -10.08
C ASN A 18 10.61 1.78 -10.58
N LYS A 19 10.74 2.56 -11.66
CA LYS A 19 9.60 3.23 -12.32
C LYS A 19 8.82 2.24 -13.20
N GLY A 20 8.00 1.39 -12.61
CA GLY A 20 7.18 0.41 -13.32
C GLY A 20 5.71 0.40 -12.90
N GLU A 21 4.94 1.45 -13.22
CA GLU A 21 3.48 1.46 -12.96
C GLU A 21 2.72 0.40 -13.78
N GLU A 22 3.26 0.02 -14.94
CA GLU A 22 2.68 -1.00 -15.83
C GLU A 22 2.71 -2.40 -15.21
N PHE A 23 3.75 -2.71 -14.42
CA PHE A 23 3.89 -4.02 -13.79
C PHE A 23 2.76 -4.30 -12.81
N LEU A 24 2.45 -3.33 -11.94
CA LEU A 24 1.40 -3.50 -10.94
C LEU A 24 0.04 -3.69 -11.58
N THR A 25 -0.26 -2.90 -12.61
CA THR A 25 -1.52 -2.99 -13.37
C THR A 25 -1.65 -4.36 -14.04
N ALA A 26 -0.59 -4.84 -14.70
CA ALA A 26 -0.57 -6.17 -15.31
C ALA A 26 -0.70 -7.28 -14.26
N PHE A 27 -0.01 -7.17 -13.12
CA PHE A 27 -0.11 -8.14 -12.04
C PHE A 27 -1.56 -8.26 -11.53
N GLN A 28 -2.22 -7.13 -11.32
CA GLN A 28 -3.60 -7.06 -10.82
C GLN A 28 -4.64 -7.69 -11.76
N TYR A 29 -4.36 -7.76 -13.06
CA TYR A 29 -5.21 -8.46 -14.02
C TYR A 29 -5.25 -9.98 -13.74
N PHE A 30 -4.14 -10.55 -13.29
CA PHE A 30 -4.01 -11.99 -13.07
C PHE A 30 -4.16 -12.40 -11.61
N ARG A 31 -3.83 -11.52 -10.66
CA ARG A 31 -3.82 -11.83 -9.22
C ARG A 31 -4.27 -10.65 -8.37
N PRO A 32 -5.10 -10.86 -7.34
CA PRO A 32 -5.46 -9.80 -6.41
C PRO A 32 -4.27 -9.39 -5.54
N LEU A 33 -4.20 -8.11 -5.18
CA LEU A 33 -3.32 -7.64 -4.09
C LEU A 33 -3.91 -8.09 -2.75
N THR A 34 -3.33 -9.13 -2.15
CA THR A 34 -3.72 -9.62 -0.83
C THR A 34 -3.11 -8.76 0.29
N SER A 35 -3.73 -8.74 1.46
CA SER A 35 -3.20 -8.02 2.63
C SER A 35 -1.80 -8.51 3.03
N ASN A 36 -1.50 -9.80 2.82
CA ASN A 36 -0.17 -10.35 3.09
C ASN A 36 0.88 -9.78 2.13
N LEU A 37 0.59 -9.70 0.83
CA LEU A 37 1.47 -9.06 -0.16
C LEU A 37 1.71 -7.60 0.18
N CYS A 38 0.64 -6.84 0.46
CA CYS A 38 0.76 -5.43 0.83
C CYS A 38 1.61 -5.25 2.09
N SER A 39 1.41 -6.07 3.12
CA SER A 39 2.20 -6.01 4.36
C SER A 39 3.68 -6.32 4.14
N GLN A 40 4.00 -7.28 3.26
CA GLN A 40 5.39 -7.59 2.92
C GLN A 40 6.06 -6.46 2.13
N VAL A 41 5.37 -5.86 1.15
CA VAL A 41 5.86 -4.68 0.42
C VAL A 41 6.13 -3.51 1.38
N VAL A 42 5.22 -3.27 2.33
CA VAL A 42 5.39 -2.23 3.37
C VAL A 42 6.60 -2.51 4.26
N LYS A 43 6.82 -3.77 4.63
CA LYS A 43 7.99 -4.18 5.41
C LYS A 43 9.29 -3.87 4.66
N MET A 44 9.38 -4.29 3.39
CA MET A 44 10.56 -4.02 2.54
C MET A 44 10.79 -2.51 2.37
N TYR A 45 9.72 -1.74 2.18
CA TYR A 45 9.78 -0.28 2.11
C TYR A 45 10.35 0.34 3.38
N LYS A 46 9.91 -0.09 4.57
CA LYS A 46 10.42 0.40 5.86
C LYS A 46 11.89 0.04 6.12
N GLU A 47 12.32 -1.12 5.63
CA GLU A 47 13.70 -1.61 5.76
C GLU A 47 14.65 -0.97 4.73
N SER A 48 14.10 -0.36 3.68
CA SER A 48 14.89 0.32 2.65
C SER A 48 15.17 1.78 2.99
N ASN A 49 16.28 2.32 2.47
CA ASN A 49 16.59 3.75 2.55
C ASN A 49 15.68 4.51 1.57
N SER A 50 14.51 4.92 2.04
CA SER A 50 13.52 5.63 1.23
C SER A 50 13.99 7.02 0.82
N ASP A 51 14.08 7.26 -0.49
CA ASP A 51 14.25 8.59 -1.06
C ASP A 51 12.89 9.25 -1.38
N GLU A 52 12.90 10.53 -1.73
CA GLU A 52 11.66 11.29 -2.01
C GLU A 52 10.89 10.71 -3.21
N GLU A 53 11.59 10.14 -4.19
CA GLU A 53 10.95 9.51 -5.34
C GLU A 53 10.27 8.18 -4.98
N MET A 54 10.90 7.36 -4.15
CA MET A 54 10.38 6.11 -3.65
C MET A 54 9.17 6.36 -2.76
N ASN A 55 9.16 7.44 -1.97
CA ASN A 55 7.97 7.88 -1.23
C ASN A 55 6.81 8.18 -2.18
N LYS A 56 7.05 8.88 -3.30
CA LYS A 56 6.03 9.16 -4.32
C LYS A 56 5.51 7.88 -4.97
N ARG A 57 6.41 6.94 -5.30
CA ARG A 57 6.05 5.63 -5.86
C ARG A 57 5.25 4.78 -4.87
N MET A 58 5.63 4.77 -3.60
CA MET A 58 4.90 4.05 -2.55
C MET A 58 3.48 4.63 -2.37
N LYS A 59 3.33 5.96 -2.43
CA LYS A 59 2.00 6.59 -2.44
C LYS A 59 1.18 6.19 -3.68
N SER A 60 1.81 6.10 -4.85
CA SER A 60 1.16 5.58 -6.08
C SER A 60 0.72 4.12 -5.90
N PHE A 61 1.55 3.27 -5.31
CA PHE A 61 1.20 1.89 -4.97
C PHE A 61 -0.05 1.80 -4.07
N LEU A 62 -0.15 2.64 -3.03
CA LEU A 62 -1.33 2.67 -2.15
C LEU A 62 -2.62 2.99 -2.90
N LYS A 63 -2.58 3.92 -3.87
CA LYS A 63 -3.75 4.26 -4.70
C LYS A 63 -4.25 3.10 -5.55
N ASN A 64 -3.39 2.12 -5.82
CA ASN A 64 -3.73 0.91 -6.56
C ASN A 64 -4.30 -0.21 -5.67
N ILE A 65 -4.26 -0.11 -4.34
CA ILE A 65 -4.85 -1.11 -3.43
C ILE A 65 -6.38 -0.96 -3.43
N PRO A 66 -7.17 -1.91 -3.96
CA PRO A 66 -8.62 -1.74 -4.07
C PRO A 66 -9.34 -1.71 -2.72
N ASN A 67 -8.81 -2.43 -1.72
CA ASN A 67 -9.37 -2.46 -0.38
C ASN A 67 -9.05 -1.15 0.37
N LEU A 68 -10.09 -0.33 0.59
CA LEU A 68 -9.97 0.97 1.26
C LEU A 68 -9.52 0.85 2.73
N VAL A 69 -9.94 -0.19 3.45
CA VAL A 69 -9.54 -0.41 4.84
C VAL A 69 -8.05 -0.70 4.93
N GLU A 70 -7.56 -1.59 4.06
CA GLU A 70 -6.15 -1.95 4.01
C GLU A 70 -5.29 -0.75 3.56
N ARG A 71 -5.77 0.00 2.55
CA ARG A 71 -5.12 1.25 2.12
C ARG A 71 -5.01 2.24 3.27
N TYR A 72 -6.08 2.43 4.05
CA TYR A 72 -6.09 3.34 5.20
C TYR A 72 -5.13 2.88 6.30
N ARG A 73 -5.15 1.58 6.63
CA ARG A 73 -4.25 0.95 7.62
C ARG A 73 -2.79 1.23 7.27
N ILE A 74 -2.41 0.97 6.02
CA ILE A 74 -1.03 1.15 5.57
C ILE A 74 -0.65 2.65 5.50
N ALA A 75 -1.53 3.51 4.98
CA ALA A 75 -1.27 4.94 4.93
C ALA A 75 -1.04 5.53 6.33
N LYS A 76 -1.79 5.06 7.34
CA LYS A 76 -1.61 5.44 8.75
C LYS A 76 -0.31 4.88 9.32
N GLU A 77 0.01 3.62 9.02
CA GLU A 77 1.24 2.96 9.45
C GLU A 77 2.51 3.64 8.90
N LEU A 78 2.44 4.19 7.68
CA LEU A 78 3.52 4.93 7.02
C LEU A 78 3.47 6.44 7.24
N GLN A 79 2.48 6.94 8.00
CA GLN A 79 2.28 8.36 8.29
C GLN A 79 2.16 9.27 7.04
N PHE A 80 1.55 8.76 5.97
CA PHE A 80 1.29 9.53 4.75
C PHE A 80 0.04 10.39 4.90
N GLN A 81 0.18 11.53 5.59
CA GLN A 81 -0.95 12.40 5.94
C GLN A 81 -1.74 12.89 4.72
N ASP A 82 -1.06 13.22 3.63
CA ASP A 82 -1.69 13.62 2.37
C ASP A 82 -2.62 12.54 1.79
N GLN A 83 -2.25 11.26 1.94
CA GLN A 83 -3.10 10.16 1.51
C GLN A 83 -4.28 9.96 2.47
N LEU A 84 -4.07 10.11 3.77
CA LEU A 84 -5.14 10.02 4.77
C LEU A 84 -6.18 11.13 4.58
N ASP A 85 -5.74 12.36 4.36
CA ASP A 85 -6.61 13.51 4.16
C ASP A 85 -7.43 13.34 2.87
N ASN A 86 -6.78 12.92 1.78
CA ASN A 86 -7.49 12.62 0.52
C ASN A 86 -8.53 11.49 0.68
N MET A 87 -8.20 10.45 1.45
CA MET A 87 -9.15 9.38 1.73
C MET A 87 -10.32 9.84 2.59
N LYS A 88 -10.10 10.73 3.57
CA LYS A 88 -11.15 11.31 4.41
C LYS A 88 -12.09 12.21 3.61
N GLU A 89 -11.56 12.96 2.64
CA GLU A 89 -12.37 13.77 1.74
C GLU A 89 -13.25 12.92 0.83
N GLN A 90 -12.70 11.83 0.27
CA GLN A 90 -13.42 11.00 -0.71
C GLN A 90 -14.33 9.95 -0.06
N ASN A 91 -13.92 9.39 1.09
CA ASN A 91 -14.57 8.25 1.74
C ASN A 91 -14.67 8.45 3.27
N PRO A 92 -15.32 9.54 3.75
CA PRO A 92 -15.32 9.92 5.16
C PRO A 92 -15.86 8.83 6.09
N VAL A 93 -16.94 8.14 5.69
CA VAL A 93 -17.58 7.08 6.49
C VAL A 93 -16.65 5.88 6.71
N VAL A 94 -15.90 5.48 5.67
CA VAL A 94 -14.96 4.36 5.76
C VAL A 94 -13.81 4.74 6.69
N CYS A 95 -13.28 5.96 6.56
CA CYS A 95 -12.20 6.45 7.42
C CYS A 95 -12.64 6.56 8.89
N GLU A 96 -13.84 7.08 9.17
CA GLU A 96 -14.39 7.16 10.52
C GLU A 96 -14.58 5.76 11.15
N TRP A 97 -15.11 4.81 10.37
CA TRP A 97 -15.22 3.42 10.82
C TRP A 97 -13.84 2.81 11.09
N CYS A 98 -12.87 3.01 10.20
CA CYS A 98 -11.49 2.55 10.39
C CYS A 98 -10.86 3.17 11.64
N GLU A 99 -11.12 4.44 11.93
CA GLU A 99 -10.63 5.10 13.15
C GLU A 99 -11.23 4.44 14.38
N ARG A 100 -12.54 4.23 14.45
CA ARG A 100 -13.18 3.55 15.58
C ARG A 100 -12.66 2.13 15.77
N VAL A 101 -12.65 1.33 14.70
CA VAL A 101 -12.32 -0.11 14.80
C VAL A 101 -10.83 -0.36 14.99
N LEU A 102 -9.94 0.43 14.36
CA LEU A 102 -8.49 0.23 14.50
C LEU A 102 -7.90 0.91 15.75
N ILE A 103 -8.59 1.89 16.35
CA ILE A 103 -8.14 2.57 17.58
C ILE A 103 -8.72 1.89 18.83
N ASP A 104 -9.98 1.46 18.81
CA ASP A 104 -10.62 0.80 19.97
C ASP A 104 -10.26 -0.69 20.10
N GLY A 105 -9.45 -1.23 19.19
CA GLY A 105 -8.94 -2.60 19.21
C GLY A 105 -7.66 -2.80 20.04
N LYS A 106 -7.29 -1.85 20.90
CA LYS A 106 -6.16 -1.94 21.84
C LYS A 106 -6.62 -1.96 23.29
#